data_AF-A0A258IJ34-F1
#
_entry.id   AF-A0A258IJ34-F1
#
_cell.length_a   1.000
_cell.length_b   1.000
_cell.length_c   1.000
_cell.angle_alpha   90.00
_cell.angle_beta   90.00
_cell.angle_gamma   90.00
#
_symmetry.space_group_name_H-M   'P 1'
#
loop_
_entity.id
_entity.type
_entity.pdbx_description
1 polymer ?
#
loop_
_entity_poly.entity_id
_entity_poly.type
_entity_poly.pdbx_seq_one_letter_code
_entity_poly.pdbx_strand_id
1 'polypeptide(L)'
;MTSKLTALERAVAEAIAREYPDATDALLRQLQNAVVTSRDFTGVGFFTEFDVPRDGPPAKDLVGPVGHICALVGSERYPLEFMLYVRGGYAEMIEAYSFEDGYGDLDLLTAEFTPPVESDFQTVEAEPQATSEK
;
A
#
# COMPACT_ATOMS: atom_id res chain seq x y z
N MET A 1 18.73 -6.97 -12.77
CA MET A 1 18.93 -6.92 -11.31
C MET A 1 17.56 -7.16 -10.69
N THR A 2 17.44 -8.05 -9.70
CA THR A 2 16.17 -8.29 -8.99
C THR A 2 16.01 -7.26 -7.88
N SER A 3 15.00 -6.39 -7.96
CA SER A 3 14.71 -5.39 -6.93
C SER A 3 13.91 -6.00 -5.79
N LYS A 4 14.05 -5.47 -4.57
CA LYS A 4 13.21 -5.80 -3.42
C LYS A 4 12.15 -4.72 -3.19
N LEU A 5 11.15 -5.04 -2.36
CA LEU A 5 10.23 -4.05 -1.83
C LEU A 5 10.99 -2.98 -1.03
N THR A 6 10.60 -1.71 -1.16
CA THR A 6 11.12 -0.60 -0.35
C THR A 6 10.64 -0.71 1.10
N ALA A 7 11.15 0.17 1.96
CA ALA A 7 10.70 0.23 3.35
C ALA A 7 9.20 0.56 3.46
N LEU A 8 8.71 1.51 2.65
CA LEU A 8 7.30 1.89 2.59
C LEU A 8 6.44 0.71 2.11
N GLU A 9 6.76 0.16 0.93
CA GLU A 9 6.01 -0.96 0.32
C GLU A 9 5.93 -2.18 1.26
N ARG A 10 7.04 -2.50 1.92
CA ARG A 10 7.08 -3.57 2.91
C ARG A 10 6.18 -3.25 4.11
N ALA A 11 6.31 -2.06 4.67
CA ALA A 11 5.56 -1.68 5.87
C ALA A 11 4.05 -1.72 5.64
N VAL A 12 3.57 -1.18 4.51
CA VAL A 12 2.13 -1.18 4.18
C VAL A 12 1.63 -2.60 3.88
N ALA A 13 2.39 -3.41 3.14
CA ALA A 13 1.97 -4.79 2.85
C ALA A 13 1.95 -5.67 4.10
N GLU A 14 2.90 -5.48 5.03
CA GLU A 14 2.89 -6.18 6.32
C GLU A 14 1.77 -5.68 7.24
N ALA A 15 1.38 -4.41 7.16
CA ALA A 15 0.21 -3.88 7.87
C ALA A 15 -1.09 -4.51 7.33
N ILE A 16 -1.28 -4.48 6.00
CA ILE A 16 -2.43 -5.13 5.34
C ILE A 16 -2.48 -6.62 5.69
N ALA A 17 -1.35 -7.33 5.67
CA ALA A 17 -1.32 -8.75 6.02
C ALA A 17 -1.87 -9.04 7.42
N ARG A 18 -1.68 -8.13 8.38
CA ARG A 18 -2.13 -8.31 9.77
C ARG A 18 -3.63 -8.08 9.96
N GLU A 19 -4.31 -7.44 9.01
CA GLU A 19 -5.78 -7.31 9.00
C GLU A 19 -6.48 -8.67 8.74
N TYR A 20 -5.73 -9.68 8.27
CA TYR A 20 -6.27 -10.99 7.90
C TYR A 20 -5.64 -12.13 8.72
N PRO A 21 -6.07 -12.35 9.99
CA PRO A 21 -5.44 -13.30 10.92
C PRO A 21 -5.19 -14.71 10.37
N ASP A 22 -6.11 -15.24 9.56
CA ASP A 22 -6.00 -16.58 8.97
C ASP A 22 -4.99 -16.65 7.80
N ALA A 23 -4.62 -15.51 7.23
CA ALA A 23 -3.70 -15.37 6.10
C ALA A 23 -2.37 -14.70 6.48
N THR A 24 -2.29 -14.02 7.64
CA THR A 24 -1.14 -13.20 8.08
C THR A 24 0.19 -13.91 7.91
N ASP A 25 0.34 -15.10 8.49
CA ASP A 25 1.63 -15.81 8.49
C ASP A 25 2.07 -16.19 7.06
N ALA A 26 1.13 -16.59 6.21
CA ALA A 26 1.41 -16.92 4.81
C ALA A 26 1.84 -15.67 4.03
N LEU A 27 1.11 -14.56 4.17
CA LEU A 27 1.43 -13.30 3.50
C LEU A 27 2.78 -12.73 3.97
N LEU A 28 3.05 -12.70 5.27
CA LEU A 28 4.33 -12.20 5.80
C LEU A 28 5.52 -12.99 5.25
N ARG A 29 5.41 -14.32 5.16
CA ARG A 29 6.45 -15.17 4.56
C ARG A 29 6.65 -14.86 3.06
N GLN A 30 5.57 -14.68 2.31
CA GLN A 30 5.60 -14.32 0.89
C GLN A 30 6.31 -12.97 0.70
N LEU A 31 5.89 -11.94 1.43
CA LEU A 31 6.39 -10.56 1.35
C LEU A 31 7.84 -10.43 1.83
N GLN A 32 8.29 -11.27 2.76
CA GLN A 32 9.70 -11.31 3.18
C GLN A 32 10.65 -11.57 2.00
N ASN A 33 10.23 -12.41 1.07
CA ASN A 33 11.07 -12.87 -0.03
C ASN A 33 10.65 -12.33 -1.40
N ALA A 34 9.66 -11.44 -1.44
CA ALA A 34 9.17 -10.81 -2.67
C ALA A 34 10.31 -10.23 -3.51
N VAL A 35 10.16 -10.34 -4.83
CA VAL A 35 11.07 -9.78 -5.84
C VAL A 35 10.26 -8.89 -6.75
N VAL A 36 10.54 -7.59 -6.68
CA VAL A 36 9.88 -6.58 -7.51
C VAL A 36 10.29 -6.79 -8.96
N THR A 37 9.27 -6.89 -9.82
CA THR A 37 9.39 -7.08 -11.27
C THR A 37 9.23 -5.76 -12.00
N SER A 38 8.33 -4.89 -11.53
CA SER A 38 8.08 -3.58 -12.12
C SER A 38 7.58 -2.57 -11.07
N ARG A 39 7.75 -1.28 -11.39
CA ARG A 39 7.08 -0.17 -10.72
C ARG A 39 6.56 0.79 -11.78
N ASP A 40 5.31 1.22 -11.64
CA ASP A 40 4.71 2.23 -12.49
C ASP A 40 4.23 3.41 -11.63
N PHE A 41 4.71 4.61 -11.94
CA PHE A 41 4.49 5.83 -11.16
C PHE A 41 3.55 6.74 -11.93
N THR A 42 2.36 7.00 -11.38
CA THR A 42 1.27 7.66 -12.11
C THR A 42 1.16 9.16 -11.83
N GLY A 43 1.99 9.71 -10.93
CA GLY A 43 1.91 11.07 -10.41
C GLY A 43 0.94 11.25 -9.23
N VAL A 44 -0.07 10.39 -9.10
CA VAL A 44 -1.04 10.38 -7.99
C VAL A 44 -1.01 9.08 -7.17
N GLY A 45 -0.17 8.14 -7.58
CA GLY A 45 0.01 6.85 -6.96
C GLY A 45 1.12 6.04 -7.64
N PHE A 46 1.13 4.75 -7.36
CA PHE A 46 1.98 3.80 -8.06
C PHE A 46 1.46 2.37 -7.98
N PHE A 47 1.95 1.55 -8.90
CA PHE A 47 1.80 0.09 -8.85
C PHE A 47 3.18 -0.53 -8.68
N THR A 48 3.30 -1.48 -7.76
CA THR A 48 4.51 -2.30 -7.61
C THR A 48 4.13 -3.75 -7.82
N GLU A 49 4.49 -4.33 -8.96
CA GLU A 49 4.33 -5.76 -9.23
C GLU A 49 5.54 -6.54 -8.69
N PHE A 50 5.28 -7.75 -8.19
CA PHE A 50 6.33 -8.61 -7.67
C PHE A 50 5.97 -10.09 -7.71
N ASP A 51 7.01 -10.91 -7.75
CA ASP A 51 6.90 -12.35 -7.56
C ASP A 51 7.16 -12.72 -6.09
N VAL A 52 6.41 -13.68 -5.57
CA VAL A 52 6.61 -14.29 -4.24
C VAL A 52 6.95 -15.78 -4.34
N PRO A 53 7.74 -16.34 -3.41
CA PRO A 53 7.95 -17.78 -3.36
C PRO A 53 6.64 -18.56 -3.16
N ARG A 54 6.53 -19.70 -3.85
CA ARG A 54 5.37 -20.61 -3.77
C ARG A 54 5.74 -21.95 -3.14
N ASP A 55 6.75 -21.95 -2.28
CA ASP A 55 7.25 -23.12 -1.54
C ASP A 55 6.45 -23.42 -0.26
N GLY A 56 5.67 -22.45 0.22
CA GLY A 56 4.78 -22.57 1.37
C GLY A 56 3.29 -22.65 0.99
N PRO A 57 2.40 -22.83 1.99
CA PRO A 57 0.96 -22.79 1.75
C PRO A 57 0.52 -21.38 1.29
N PRO A 58 -0.48 -21.29 0.40
CA PRO A 58 -1.08 -20.01 0.04
C PRO A 58 -1.82 -19.38 1.21
N ALA A 59 -2.01 -18.06 1.17
CA ALA A 59 -2.97 -17.34 2.01
C ALA A 59 -4.37 -17.84 1.66
N LYS A 60 -4.93 -18.69 2.53
CA LYS A 60 -6.14 -19.43 2.23
C LYS A 60 -7.34 -18.48 2.12
N ASP A 61 -8.20 -18.71 1.12
CA ASP A 61 -9.47 -18.01 0.91
C ASP A 61 -9.36 -16.48 0.74
N LEU A 62 -8.15 -15.93 0.54
CA LEU A 62 -7.90 -14.51 0.31
C LEU A 62 -7.70 -14.21 -1.18
N VAL A 63 -8.56 -13.35 -1.74
CA VAL A 63 -8.55 -12.95 -3.15
C VAL A 63 -9.00 -11.50 -3.28
N GLY A 64 -8.38 -10.76 -4.20
CA GLY A 64 -8.76 -9.40 -4.60
C GLY A 64 -7.69 -8.36 -4.25
N PRO A 65 -7.93 -7.08 -4.53
CA PRO A 65 -7.35 -6.04 -3.68
C PRO A 65 -7.89 -6.25 -2.26
N VAL A 66 -7.00 -6.21 -1.28
CA VAL A 66 -7.30 -6.36 0.14
C VAL A 66 -6.61 -5.27 0.94
N GLY A 67 -7.22 -4.96 2.08
CA GLY A 67 -6.83 -3.92 3.01
C GLY A 67 -7.08 -2.49 2.55
N HIS A 68 -6.98 -1.58 3.50
CA HIS A 68 -7.10 -0.14 3.31
C HIS A 68 -6.18 0.54 4.32
N ILE A 69 -4.87 0.54 4.01
CA ILE A 69 -3.86 1.12 4.89
C ILE A 69 -3.48 2.50 4.37
N CYS A 70 -3.31 3.48 5.26
CA CYS A 70 -2.86 4.83 4.96
C CYS A 70 -1.46 5.09 5.55
N ALA A 71 -0.65 5.87 4.84
CA ALA A 71 0.57 6.47 5.37
C ALA A 71 0.79 7.87 4.78
N LEU A 72 1.37 8.77 5.58
CA LEU A 72 1.81 10.08 5.13
C LEU A 72 3.28 9.99 4.71
N VAL A 73 3.59 10.38 3.47
CA VAL A 73 4.88 10.18 2.83
C VAL A 73 5.59 11.51 2.57
N GLY A 74 6.89 11.52 2.82
CA GLY A 74 7.77 12.67 2.66
C GLY A 74 7.57 13.76 3.72
N SER A 75 8.39 14.82 3.60
CA SER A 75 8.38 15.96 4.52
C SER A 75 7.06 16.74 4.47
N GLU A 76 6.39 16.73 3.31
CA GLU A 76 5.11 17.40 3.09
C GLU A 76 3.91 16.57 3.55
N ARG A 77 4.14 15.37 4.10
CA ARG A 77 3.09 14.49 4.64
C ARG A 77 2.01 14.16 3.60
N TYR A 78 2.41 13.88 2.36
CA TYR A 78 1.49 13.55 1.29
C TYR A 78 0.73 12.25 1.59
N PRO A 79 -0.61 12.23 1.60
CA PRO A 79 -1.38 11.06 1.97
C PRO A 79 -1.45 10.06 0.82
N LEU A 80 -1.11 8.80 1.13
CA LEU A 80 -1.31 7.65 0.24
C LEU A 80 -2.11 6.58 0.97
N GLU A 81 -3.08 6.01 0.27
CA GLU A 81 -3.75 4.77 0.63
C GLU A 81 -3.18 3.62 -0.17
N PHE A 82 -3.20 2.42 0.42
CA PHE A 82 -2.54 1.24 -0.09
C PHE A 82 -3.47 0.03 -0.05
N MET A 83 -3.42 -0.76 -1.11
CA MET A 83 -4.07 -2.06 -1.23
C MET A 83 -3.05 -3.11 -1.68
N LEU A 84 -3.28 -4.35 -1.25
CA LEU A 84 -2.50 -5.51 -1.68
C LEU A 84 -3.36 -6.39 -2.58
N TYR A 85 -2.91 -6.68 -3.79
CA TYR A 85 -3.58 -7.60 -4.68
C TYR A 85 -3.10 -9.03 -4.41
N VAL A 86 -4.06 -9.91 -4.14
CA VAL A 86 -3.84 -11.33 -3.87
C VAL A 86 -4.60 -12.18 -4.88
N ARG A 87 -3.89 -13.12 -5.53
CA ARG A 87 -4.45 -14.03 -6.53
C ARG A 87 -4.08 -15.47 -6.22
N GLY A 88 -5.09 -16.33 -6.08
CA GLY A 88 -4.89 -17.73 -5.70
C GLY A 88 -4.16 -17.89 -4.35
N GLY A 89 -4.34 -16.92 -3.44
CA GLY A 89 -3.66 -16.85 -2.14
C GLY A 89 -2.18 -16.43 -2.20
N TYR A 90 -1.72 -15.83 -3.30
CA TYR A 90 -0.38 -15.26 -3.42
C TYR A 90 -0.46 -13.76 -3.69
N ALA A 91 0.30 -12.98 -2.92
CA ALA A 91 0.46 -11.55 -3.17
C ALA A 91 1.18 -11.32 -4.51
N GLU A 92 0.69 -10.39 -5.33
CA GLU A 92 1.25 -10.12 -6.67
C GLU A 92 1.51 -8.64 -6.97
N MET A 93 0.79 -7.72 -6.30
CA MET A 93 0.94 -6.29 -6.56
C MET A 93 0.53 -5.45 -5.36
N ILE A 94 1.22 -4.33 -5.13
CA ILE A 94 0.77 -3.25 -4.26
C ILE A 94 0.28 -2.12 -5.16
N GLU A 95 -0.89 -1.59 -4.84
CA GLU A 95 -1.37 -0.33 -5.39
C GLU A 95 -1.30 0.72 -4.29
N ALA A 96 -0.76 1.89 -4.63
CA ALA A 96 -0.85 3.10 -3.83
C ALA A 96 -1.61 4.16 -4.62
N TYR A 97 -2.53 4.86 -3.99
CA TYR A 97 -3.29 5.95 -4.61
C TYR A 97 -3.52 7.10 -3.63
N SER A 98 -3.76 8.28 -4.17
CA SER A 98 -4.15 9.47 -3.43
C SER A 98 -5.41 10.06 -4.04
N PHE A 99 -6.15 10.82 -3.22
CA PHE A 99 -7.25 11.67 -3.67
C PHE A 99 -6.79 13.11 -3.96
N GLU A 100 -5.51 13.42 -3.75
CA GLU A 100 -4.91 14.73 -3.95
C GLU A 100 -4.37 14.92 -5.38
N ASP A 101 -4.00 16.16 -5.73
CA ASP A 101 -3.53 16.58 -7.07
C ASP A 101 -2.18 15.99 -7.54
N GLY A 102 -1.56 15.13 -6.72
CA GLY A 102 -0.34 14.38 -7.03
C GLY A 102 0.82 14.65 -6.08
N TYR A 103 1.81 13.75 -6.07
CA TYR A 103 2.96 13.80 -5.16
C TYR A 103 4.16 14.60 -5.70
N GLY A 104 4.03 15.26 -6.86
CA GLY A 104 5.09 16.11 -7.43
C GLY A 104 6.43 15.38 -7.56
N ASP A 105 7.48 15.95 -6.95
CA ASP A 105 8.86 15.46 -7.02
C ASP A 105 9.25 14.49 -5.88
N LEU A 106 8.27 13.99 -5.10
CA LEU A 106 8.52 13.00 -4.04
C LEU A 106 9.15 11.72 -4.60
N ASP A 107 10.37 11.39 -4.13
CA ASP A 107 10.96 10.07 -4.38
C ASP A 107 10.34 9.02 -3.45
N LEU A 108 9.25 8.41 -3.92
CA LEU A 108 8.51 7.38 -3.18
C LEU A 108 9.33 6.11 -2.87
N LEU A 109 10.52 5.96 -3.45
CA LEU A 109 11.40 4.83 -3.16
C LEU A 109 12.22 5.02 -1.88
N THR A 110 12.49 6.27 -1.51
CA THR A 110 13.41 6.62 -0.41
C THR A 110 12.82 7.57 0.62
N ALA A 111 11.65 8.18 0.34
CA ALA A 111 10.99 9.09 1.26
C ALA A 111 10.70 8.47 2.63
N GLU A 112 10.81 9.28 3.67
CA GLU A 112 10.32 8.93 5.00
C GLU A 112 8.79 8.82 5.00
N PHE A 113 8.24 8.05 5.93
CA PHE A 113 6.79 7.85 6.04
C PHE A 113 6.37 7.65 7.50
N THR A 114 5.10 7.94 7.80
CA THR A 114 4.51 7.59 9.10
C THR A 114 4.29 6.08 9.20
N PRO A 115 4.28 5.50 10.41
CA PRO A 115 3.78 4.13 10.59
C PRO A 115 2.43 3.96 9.88
N PRO A 116 2.24 2.90 9.07
CA PRO A 116 0.99 2.68 8.38
C PRO A 116 -0.14 2.37 9.37
N VAL A 117 -1.33 2.91 9.10
CA VAL A 117 -2.53 2.76 9.94
C VAL A 117 -3.73 2.37 9.08
N GLU A 118 -4.75 1.75 9.66
CA GLU A 118 -6.04 1.54 8.97
C GLU A 118 -6.61 2.89 8.52
N SER A 119 -7.09 2.96 7.28
CA SER A 119 -7.75 4.16 6.76
C SER A 119 -9.14 4.29 7.37
N ASP A 120 -9.33 5.31 8.21
CA ASP A 120 -10.65 5.75 8.64
C ASP A 120 -11.26 6.63 7.54
N PHE A 121 -12.00 6.02 6.61
CA PHE A 121 -12.80 6.73 5.59
C PHE A 121 -13.83 7.74 6.18
N GLN A 122 -13.96 7.86 7.51
CA GLN A 122 -14.86 8.79 8.18
C GLN A 122 -14.37 10.24 8.33
N THR A 123 -13.17 10.61 7.83
CA THR A 123 -12.69 12.00 7.91
C THR A 123 -12.66 12.79 6.59
N VAL A 124 -13.10 12.22 5.47
CA VAL A 124 -13.11 12.92 4.17
C VAL A 124 -14.45 13.59 3.79
N GLU A 125 -15.46 13.58 4.66
CA GLU A 125 -16.68 14.39 4.48
C GLU A 125 -17.04 15.19 5.75
N ALA A 126 -16.27 16.24 6.05
CA ALA A 126 -16.80 17.43 6.73
C ALA A 126 -15.78 18.57 6.69
N GLU A 127 -15.74 19.34 5.61
CA GLU A 127 -15.79 20.82 5.67
C GLU A 127 -16.05 21.38 4.26
N PRO A 128 -17.27 21.81 3.92
CA PRO A 128 -17.42 22.93 3.01
C PRO A 128 -17.15 24.21 3.79
N GLN A 129 -16.03 24.85 3.45
CA GLN A 129 -15.64 26.16 3.95
C GLN A 129 -16.67 27.23 3.55
N ALA A 130 -17.14 27.97 4.56
CA ALA A 130 -17.71 29.32 4.55
C ALA A 130 -18.56 29.78 3.35
N THR A 131 -19.87 29.97 3.58
CA THR A 131 -20.63 31.04 2.92
C THR A 131 -20.55 32.31 3.77
N SER A 132 -19.76 33.27 3.33
CA SER A 132 -19.90 34.67 3.71
C SER A 132 -21.01 35.29 2.85
N GLU A 133 -22.00 35.93 3.48
CA GLU A 133 -22.90 37.00 3.00
C GLU A 133 -24.08 37.05 3.99
N LYS A 134 -24.51 38.16 4.60
CA LYS A 134 -24.32 39.59 4.39
C LYS A 134 -24.74 40.32 5.68
#